data_AF-A0A537XYY6-F1
#
_entry.id   AF-A0A537XYY6-F1
#
_cell.length_a   1.000
_cell.length_b   1.000
_cell.length_c   1.000
_cell.angle_alpha   90.00
_cell.angle_beta   90.00
_cell.angle_gamma   90.00
#
_symmetry.space_group_name_H-M   'P 1'
#
loop_
_entity.id
_entity.type
_entity.pdbx_description
1 polymer ?
#
loop_
_entity_poly.entity_id
_entity_poly.type
_entity_poly.pdbx_seq_one_letter_code
_entity_poly.pdbx_strand_id
1 'polypeptide(L)'
;MEGLFQALPMLMSRHLVVVASVVDPAIETEATLVPTTSEDAYGKAAAAASIAARADAAARLVAMGASVVDRLPEDLAGALADQYLRIKSRGTL
;
A
#
# COMPACT_ATOMS: atom_id res chain seq x y z
N MET A 1 -3.98 -7.26 -9.58
CA MET A 1 -4.16 -7.41 -8.12
C MET A 1 -5.17 -8.51 -7.71
N GLU A 2 -6.00 -9.04 -8.61
CA GLU A 2 -7.06 -10.00 -8.27
C GLU A 2 -6.59 -11.28 -7.56
N GLY A 3 -5.46 -11.85 -7.98
CA GLY A 3 -4.98 -13.14 -7.46
C GLY A 3 -4.56 -13.10 -5.99
N LEU A 4 -4.08 -11.95 -5.49
CA LEU A 4 -3.70 -11.81 -4.08
C LEU A 4 -4.94 -11.90 -3.17
N PHE A 5 -6.03 -11.23 -3.55
CA PHE A 5 -7.26 -11.23 -2.76
C PHE A 5 -7.88 -12.62 -2.62
N GLN A 6 -7.79 -13.45 -3.68
CA GLN A 6 -8.30 -14.82 -3.63
C GLN A 6 -7.44 -15.74 -2.74
N ALA A 7 -6.12 -15.53 -2.72
CA ALA A 7 -5.21 -16.35 -1.93
C ALA A 7 -5.16 -15.97 -0.43
N LEU A 8 -5.53 -14.73 -0.11
CA LEU A 8 -5.36 -14.16 1.23
C LEU A 8 -6.04 -14.97 2.35
N PRO A 9 -7.32 -15.41 2.21
CA PRO A 9 -7.97 -16.19 3.27
C PRO A 9 -7.26 -17.52 3.55
N MET A 10 -6.74 -18.18 2.51
CA MET A 10 -5.98 -19.42 2.67
C MET A 10 -4.65 -19.17 3.39
N LEU A 11 -3.90 -18.14 3.00
CA LEU A 11 -2.63 -17.79 3.64
C LEU A 11 -2.84 -17.43 5.11
N MET A 12 -3.85 -16.62 5.40
CA MET A 12 -4.15 -16.15 6.75
C MET A 12 -4.63 -17.24 7.71
N SER A 13 -5.07 -18.40 7.21
CA SER A 13 -5.45 -19.53 8.06
C SER A 13 -4.28 -20.14 8.84
N ARG A 14 -3.04 -19.97 8.35
CA ARG A 14 -1.83 -20.58 8.95
C ARG A 14 -0.68 -19.61 9.12
N HIS A 15 -0.76 -18.43 8.51
CA HIS A 15 0.32 -17.47 8.48
C HIS A 15 -0.16 -16.08 8.87
N LEU A 16 0.70 -15.37 9.58
CA LEU A 16 0.56 -13.93 9.68
C LEU A 16 1.00 -13.30 8.35
N VAL A 17 0.06 -12.67 7.65
CA VAL A 17 0.32 -12.06 6.35
C VAL A 17 0.56 -10.55 6.51
N VAL A 18 1.71 -10.10 6.02
CA VAL A 18 2.05 -8.68 5.87
C VAL A 18 2.19 -8.38 4.38
N VAL A 19 1.46 -7.39 3.89
CA VAL A 19 1.56 -6.87 2.52
C VAL A 19 2.37 -5.58 2.57
N ALA A 20 3.51 -5.59 1.88
CA ALA A 20 4.38 -4.43 1.75
C ALA A 20 4.25 -3.85 0.35
N SER A 21 4.06 -2.53 0.24
CA SER A 21 4.02 -1.81 -1.02
C SER A 21 4.88 -0.55 -0.95
N VAL A 22 5.39 -0.14 -2.11
CA VAL A 22 6.22 1.04 -2.27
C VAL A 22 5.38 2.13 -2.92
N VAL A 23 5.36 3.32 -2.31
CA VAL A 23 4.78 4.52 -2.90
C VAL A 23 5.73 5.02 -3.99
N ASP A 24 5.19 5.28 -5.16
CA ASP A 24 5.94 5.95 -6.23
C ASP A 24 5.87 7.47 -5.97
N PRO A 25 7.00 8.16 -5.72
CA PRO A 25 6.98 9.61 -5.49
C PRO A 25 6.63 10.42 -6.75
N ALA A 26 6.79 9.86 -7.96
CA ALA A 26 6.43 10.53 -9.21
C ALA A 26 4.91 10.71 -9.33
N ILE A 27 4.17 9.60 -9.23
CA ILE A 27 2.99 9.44 -8.36
C ILE A 27 2.36 10.71 -7.74
N GLU A 28 2.82 10.94 -6.51
CA GLU A 28 2.42 12.03 -5.62
C GLU A 28 2.75 13.41 -6.19
N THR A 29 3.90 13.53 -6.84
CA THR A 29 4.32 14.80 -7.48
C THR A 29 3.33 15.18 -8.58
N GLU A 30 2.94 14.23 -9.42
CA GLU A 30 1.99 14.43 -10.50
C GLU A 30 0.58 14.73 -9.96
N ALA A 31 0.16 14.05 -8.90
CA ALA A 31 -1.14 14.31 -8.26
C ALA A 31 -1.24 15.72 -7.62
N THR A 32 -0.11 16.33 -7.24
CA THR A 32 -0.07 17.61 -6.53
C THR A 32 0.28 18.82 -7.41
N LEU A 33 0.75 18.58 -8.65
CA LEU A 33 1.15 19.65 -9.56
C LEU A 33 -0.01 20.63 -9.88
N VAL A 34 0.32 21.88 -10.19
CA VAL A 34 -0.64 22.87 -10.70
C VAL A 34 -0.68 22.78 -12.23
N PRO A 35 -1.76 22.27 -12.84
CA PRO A 35 -1.77 22.00 -14.27
C PRO A 35 -1.74 23.29 -15.09
N THR A 36 -0.89 23.34 -16.10
CA THR A 36 -0.76 24.47 -17.04
C THR A 36 -1.23 24.10 -18.43
N THR A 37 -1.25 22.80 -18.74
CA THR A 37 -1.74 22.22 -20.00
C THR A 37 -2.87 21.23 -19.74
N SER A 38 -3.59 20.86 -20.80
CA SER A 38 -4.58 19.77 -20.72
C SER A 38 -3.93 18.44 -20.40
N GLU A 39 -2.72 18.18 -20.90
CA GLU A 39 -1.96 16.97 -20.59
C GLU A 39 -1.63 16.87 -19.10
N ASP A 40 -1.18 17.98 -18.49
CA ASP A 40 -0.94 18.07 -17.04
C ASP A 40 -2.21 17.77 -16.23
N ALA A 41 -3.36 18.27 -16.69
CA ALA A 41 -4.64 18.04 -16.02
C ALA A 41 -5.07 16.57 -16.07
N TYR A 42 -4.87 15.91 -17.22
CA TYR A 42 -5.11 14.48 -17.36
C TYR A 42 -4.15 13.65 -16.50
N GLY A 43 -2.85 13.97 -16.52
CA GLY A 43 -1.83 13.32 -15.70
C GLY A 43 -2.16 13.41 -14.21
N LYS A 44 -2.47 14.61 -13.72
CA LYS A 44 -2.92 14.84 -12.33
C LYS A 44 -4.15 14.01 -11.96
N ALA A 45 -5.15 13.95 -12.83
CA ALA A 45 -6.36 13.17 -12.58
C ALA A 45 -6.07 11.67 -12.53
N ALA A 46 -5.22 11.16 -13.43
CA ALA A 46 -4.80 9.76 -13.46
C ALA A 46 -3.98 9.40 -12.21
N ALA A 47 -3.05 10.27 -11.80
CA ALA A 47 -2.26 10.13 -10.58
C ALA A 47 -3.16 10.07 -9.34
N ALA A 48 -4.11 11.00 -9.20
CA ALA A 48 -5.08 11.00 -8.10
C ALA A 48 -5.95 9.73 -8.08
N ALA A 49 -6.40 9.25 -9.24
CA ALA A 49 -7.16 8.01 -9.34
C ALA A 49 -6.33 6.77 -8.94
N SER A 50 -5.04 6.73 -9.31
CA SER A 50 -4.11 5.67 -8.93
C SER A 50 -3.89 5.63 -7.40
N ILE A 51 -3.68 6.79 -6.79
CA ILE A 51 -3.55 6.93 -5.33
C ILE A 51 -4.83 6.43 -4.62
N ALA A 52 -6.01 6.85 -5.10
CA ALA A 52 -7.28 6.41 -4.53
C ALA A 52 -7.50 4.89 -4.67
N ALA A 53 -7.17 4.31 -5.83
CA ALA A 53 -7.29 2.87 -6.06
C ALA A 53 -6.36 2.06 -5.15
N ARG A 54 -5.14 2.55 -4.90
CA ARG A 54 -4.20 1.93 -3.93
C ARG A 54 -4.73 2.00 -2.50
N ALA A 55 -5.25 3.15 -2.09
CA ALA A 55 -5.83 3.33 -0.76
C ALA A 55 -7.02 2.39 -0.53
N ASP A 56 -7.90 2.24 -1.52
CA ASP A 56 -9.03 1.29 -1.46
C ASP A 56 -8.53 -0.16 -1.36
N ALA A 57 -7.57 -0.56 -2.19
CA ALA A 57 -6.99 -1.90 -2.14
C ALA A 57 -6.34 -2.20 -0.77
N ALA A 58 -5.60 -1.25 -0.20
CA ALA A 58 -5.01 -1.36 1.13
C ALA A 58 -6.08 -1.50 2.21
N ALA A 59 -7.13 -0.66 2.18
CA ALA A 59 -8.24 -0.72 3.12
C ALA A 59 -8.95 -2.09 3.07
N ARG A 60 -9.17 -2.63 1.86
CA ARG A 60 -9.76 -3.96 1.66
C ARG A 60 -8.89 -5.08 2.24
N LEU A 61 -7.57 -5.03 2.03
CA LEU A 61 -6.64 -6.01 2.60
C LEU A 61 -6.64 -5.97 4.13
N VAL A 62 -6.68 -4.76 4.71
CA VAL A 62 -6.80 -4.57 6.17
C VAL A 62 -8.13 -5.11 6.69
N ALA A 63 -9.24 -4.87 5.99
CA ALA A 63 -10.55 -5.38 6.37
C ALA A 63 -10.61 -6.93 6.33
N MET A 64 -9.82 -7.57 5.47
CA MET A 64 -9.63 -9.02 5.46
C MET A 64 -8.69 -9.52 6.57
N GLY A 65 -8.06 -8.61 7.31
CA GLY A 65 -7.21 -8.87 8.47
C GLY A 65 -5.71 -8.98 8.16
N ALA A 66 -5.27 -8.68 6.93
CA ALA A 66 -3.85 -8.57 6.64
C ALA A 66 -3.28 -7.25 7.18
N SER A 67 -2.00 -7.25 7.56
CA SER A 67 -1.31 -5.99 7.87
C SER A 67 -0.74 -5.39 6.59
N VAL A 68 -1.00 -4.11 6.33
CA VAL A 68 -0.48 -3.42 5.14
C VAL A 68 0.55 -2.38 5.57
N VAL A 69 1.72 -2.38 4.92
CA VAL A 69 2.76 -1.36 5.04
C VAL A 69 2.95 -0.75 3.66
N ASP A 70 2.47 0.48 3.47
CA ASP A 70 2.63 1.26 2.24
C ASP A 70 3.45 2.51 2.54
N ARG A 71 4.67 2.60 1.98
CA ARG A 71 5.67 3.64 2.33
C ARG A 71 6.55 4.00 1.14
N LEU A 72 7.21 5.14 1.24
CA LEU A 72 8.28 5.51 0.31
C LEU A 72 9.45 4.49 0.37
N PRO A 73 10.24 4.36 -0.71
CA PRO A 73 11.34 3.39 -0.77
C PRO A 73 12.31 3.49 0.42
N GLU A 74 12.67 4.70 0.82
CA GLU A 74 13.60 5.00 1.90
C GLU A 74 13.05 4.61 3.29
N ASP A 75 11.73 4.67 3.47
CA ASP A 75 11.06 4.42 4.75
C ASP A 75 10.61 2.96 4.90
N LEU A 76 10.48 2.23 3.78
CA LEU A 76 9.85 0.92 3.77
C LEU A 76 10.59 -0.09 4.66
N ALA A 77 11.93 -0.11 4.60
CA ALA A 77 12.72 -1.05 5.38
C ALA A 77 12.54 -0.83 6.89
N GLY A 78 12.57 0.43 7.34
CA GLY A 78 12.33 0.79 8.74
C GLY A 78 10.92 0.42 9.19
N ALA A 79 9.91 0.79 8.39
CA ALA A 79 8.52 0.47 8.70
C ALA A 79 8.24 -1.04 8.78
N LEU A 80 8.90 -1.85 7.94
CA LEU A 80 8.82 -3.31 8.01
C LEU A 80 9.51 -3.88 9.24
N ALA A 81 10.66 -3.34 9.63
CA ALA A 81 11.34 -3.73 10.86
C ALA A 81 10.46 -3.44 12.09
N ASP A 82 9.85 -2.24 12.16
CA ASP A 82 8.94 -1.86 13.23
C ASP A 82 7.70 -2.75 13.27
N GLN A 83 7.14 -3.07 12.10
CA GLN A 83 6.04 -4.00 11.96
C GLN A 83 6.41 -5.38 12.53
N TYR A 84 7.56 -5.91 12.14
CA TYR A 84 8.07 -7.19 12.62
C TYR A 84 8.27 -7.19 14.14
N LEU A 85 8.91 -6.15 14.68
CA LEU A 85 9.15 -6.03 16.12
C LEU A 85 7.83 -5.95 16.90
N ARG A 86 6.85 -5.20 16.38
CA ARG A 86 5.51 -5.12 16.99
C ARG A 86 4.84 -6.49 17.02
N ILE A 87 4.88 -7.23 15.91
CA ILE A 87 4.34 -8.59 15.84
C ILE A 87 5.03 -9.49 16.87
N LYS A 88 6.36 -9.47 16.90
CA LYS A 88 7.16 -10.28 17.83
C LYS A 88 6.87 -9.95 19.29
N SER A 89 6.72 -8.66 19.62
CA SER A 89 6.44 -8.21 20.99
C SER A 89 5.08 -8.66 21.54
N ARG A 90 4.11 -8.94 20.66
CA ARG A 90 2.76 -9.40 21.04
C ARG A 90 2.67 -10.90 21.30
N GLY A 91 3.81 -11.61 21.34
CA GLY A 91 3.85 -13.06 21.61
C GLY A 91 3.19 -13.90 20.51
N THR A 92 3.07 -13.38 19.29
CA THR A 92 2.39 -14.03 18.16
C THR A 92 3.37 -14.82 17.25
N LEU A 93 4.52 -15.22 17.80
CA LEU A 93 5.54 -16.06 17.16
C LEU A 93 5.92 -17.21 18.08
#